data_AF-A0A8T2UHR5-F1
#
_entry.id   AF-A0A8T2UHR5-F1
#
_cell.length_a   1.000
_cell.length_b   1.000
_cell.length_c   1.000
_cell.angle_alpha   90.00
_cell.angle_beta   90.00
_cell.angle_gamma   90.00
#
_symmetry.space_group_name_H-M   'P 1'
#
loop_
_entity.id
_entity.type
_entity.pdbx_description
1 polymer ?
#
loop_
_entity_poly.entity_id
_entity_poly.type
_entity_poly.pdbx_seq_one_letter_code
_entity_poly.pdbx_strand_id
1 'polypeptide(L)'
;MAKRALSVLSNMEMTDPSDQGNVSYKPSKKRVKYHVKSLREIRRAQKSVGLLIPRLPFMRVVKQITANLCSLLKTSSFINVRWETQAVICLQEAAEDFAIDFMNDAYLCVAHSHRNKI
;
A
#
# COMPACT_ATOMS: atom_id res chain seq x y z
N MET A 1 -29.34 9.04 -18.85
CA MET A 1 -30.57 8.56 -18.20
C MET A 1 -30.58 7.04 -18.01
N ALA A 2 -30.31 6.23 -19.04
CA ALA A 2 -30.41 4.76 -18.97
C ALA A 2 -29.52 4.03 -17.93
N LYS A 3 -28.28 4.47 -17.69
CA LYS A 3 -27.36 3.81 -16.74
C LYS A 3 -27.85 3.82 -15.28
N ARG A 4 -28.70 4.79 -14.91
CA ARG A 4 -29.27 4.89 -13.57
C ARG A 4 -30.38 3.85 -13.35
N ALA A 5 -31.26 3.68 -14.34
CA ALA A 5 -32.34 2.69 -14.29
C ALA A 5 -31.79 1.25 -14.19
N LEU A 6 -30.76 0.91 -14.98
CA LEU A 6 -30.12 -0.40 -14.92
C LEU A 6 -29.45 -0.70 -13.56
N SER A 7 -28.87 0.32 -12.92
CA SER A 7 -28.27 0.16 -11.58
C SER A 7 -29.29 -0.06 -10.47
N VAL A 8 -30.52 0.40 -10.63
CA VAL A 8 -31.61 0.22 -9.66
C VAL A 8 -32.11 -1.22 -9.71
N LEU A 9 -32.30 -1.78 -10.92
CA LEU A 9 -32.76 -3.15 -11.14
C LEU A 9 -31.74 -4.19 -10.62
N SER A 10 -30.44 -3.90 -10.72
CA SER A 10 -29.37 -4.77 -10.22
C SER A 10 -29.31 -4.89 -8.69
N ASN A 11 -29.96 -3.99 -7.92
CA ASN A 11 -29.89 -3.97 -6.45
C ASN A 11 -31.13 -4.59 -5.77
N MET A 12 -32.07 -5.13 -6.56
CA MET A 12 -33.27 -5.80 -6.07
C MET A 12 -33.00 -7.31 -6.05
N GLU A 13 -32.63 -7.85 -4.89
CA GLU A 13 -32.69 -9.30 -4.67
C GLU A 13 -34.13 -9.65 -4.29
N MET A 14 -34.74 -10.62 -4.99
CA MET A 14 -36.06 -11.16 -4.63
C MET A 14 -35.93 -11.90 -3.29
N THR A 15 -36.48 -11.33 -2.23
CA THR A 15 -36.72 -12.05 -0.98
C THR A 15 -37.93 -12.97 -1.15
N ASP A 16 -37.94 -14.09 -0.42
CA ASP A 16 -38.94 -15.17 -0.53
C ASP A 16 -40.40 -14.66 -0.59
N PRO A 17 -41.29 -15.33 -1.35
CA PRO A 17 -42.65 -14.85 -1.63
C PRO A 17 -43.57 -14.69 -0.40
N SER A 18 -43.12 -15.09 0.80
CA SER A 18 -43.86 -15.01 2.06
C SER A 18 -43.59 -13.74 2.88
N ASP A 19 -42.63 -12.90 2.49
CA ASP A 19 -42.26 -11.68 3.25
C ASP A 19 -42.96 -10.44 2.67
N GLN A 20 -44.16 -10.13 3.18
CA GLN A 20 -44.90 -8.94 2.79
C GLN A 20 -44.21 -7.66 3.31
N GLY A 21 -43.45 -7.00 2.44
CA GLY A 21 -43.44 -5.54 2.41
C GLY A 21 -42.17 -4.80 2.80
N ASN A 22 -40.98 -5.41 2.79
CA ASN A 22 -39.75 -4.63 2.98
C ASN A 22 -38.68 -4.96 1.92
N VAL A 23 -38.75 -4.27 0.78
CA VAL A 23 -37.69 -4.28 -0.23
C VAL A 23 -36.45 -3.61 0.37
N SER A 24 -35.51 -4.41 0.87
CA SER A 24 -34.23 -3.92 1.39
C SER A 24 -33.35 -3.46 0.23
N TYR A 25 -33.41 -2.17 -0.09
CA TYR A 25 -32.51 -1.56 -1.08
C TYR A 25 -31.07 -1.64 -0.56
N LYS A 26 -30.24 -2.53 -1.16
CA LYS A 26 -28.80 -2.47 -0.94
C LYS A 26 -28.32 -1.10 -1.42
N PRO A 27 -27.77 -0.23 -0.55
CA PRO A 27 -27.34 1.09 -0.97
C PRO A 27 -26.23 0.94 -2.01
N SER A 28 -26.43 1.48 -3.21
CA SER A 28 -25.42 1.40 -4.27
C SER A 28 -24.12 2.04 -3.74
N LYS A 29 -23.01 1.29 -3.75
CA LYS A 29 -21.70 1.81 -3.32
C LYS A 29 -21.32 3.02 -4.18
N LYS A 30 -21.46 4.23 -3.62
CA LYS A 30 -21.03 5.46 -4.30
C LYS A 30 -19.51 5.43 -4.49
N ARG A 31 -19.06 5.56 -5.74
CA ARG A 31 -17.62 5.59 -6.08
C ARG A 31 -16.99 6.87 -5.53
N VAL A 32 -16.14 6.72 -4.51
CA VAL A 32 -15.32 7.83 -3.97
C VAL A 32 -14.29 8.25 -5.01
N LYS A 33 -14.16 9.56 -5.24
CA LYS A 33 -13.16 10.14 -6.17
C LYS A 33 -11.74 9.77 -5.74
N TYR A 34 -10.85 9.53 -6.70
CA TYR A 34 -9.48 9.08 -6.44
C TYR A 34 -8.71 9.99 -5.49
N HIS A 35 -8.73 11.31 -5.72
CA HIS A 35 -8.10 12.30 -4.83
C HIS A 35 -8.56 12.17 -3.36
N VAL A 36 -9.84 11.86 -3.14
CA VAL A 36 -10.38 11.68 -1.78
C VAL A 36 -9.88 10.38 -1.14
N LYS A 37 -9.67 9.32 -1.94
CA LYS A 37 -9.07 8.07 -1.46
C LYS A 37 -7.59 8.27 -1.12
N SER A 38 -6.82 8.90 -2.01
CA SER A 38 -5.39 9.17 -1.79
C SER A 38 -5.15 10.05 -0.56
N LEU A 39 -5.92 11.11 -0.35
CA LEU A 39 -5.82 11.93 0.87
C LEU A 39 -6.16 11.16 2.14
N ARG A 40 -7.06 10.16 2.06
CA ARG A 40 -7.37 9.30 3.21
C ARG A 40 -6.20 8.37 3.51
N GLU A 41 -5.57 7.81 2.48
CA GLU A 41 -4.40 6.95 2.62
C GLU A 41 -3.21 7.71 3.22
N ILE A 42 -2.93 8.93 2.75
CA ILE A 42 -1.88 9.80 3.31
C ILE A 42 -2.10 10.05 4.80
N ARG A 43 -3.30 10.50 5.19
CA ARG A 43 -3.62 10.76 6.60
C ARG A 43 -3.54 9.49 7.47
N ARG A 44 -3.92 8.35 6.90
CA ARG A 44 -3.82 7.07 7.60
C ARG A 44 -2.36 6.70 7.83
N ALA A 45 -1.53 6.78 6.78
CA ALA A 45 -0.11 6.44 6.85
C ALA A 45 0.62 7.36 7.84
N GLN A 46 0.37 8.67 7.81
CA GLN A 46 0.98 9.65 8.73
C GLN A 46 0.57 9.46 10.20
N LYS A 47 -0.61 8.86 10.47
CA LYS A 47 -1.07 8.60 11.84
C LYS A 47 -0.47 7.32 12.42
N SER A 48 -0.07 6.39 11.57
CA SER A 48 0.49 5.10 11.98
C SER A 48 2.01 5.11 11.95
N VAL A 49 2.63 4.31 12.80
CA VAL A 49 4.09 4.10 12.84
C VAL A 49 4.49 2.69 12.39
N GLY A 50 3.59 1.98 11.71
CA GLY A 50 3.86 0.63 11.24
C GLY A 50 4.66 0.62 9.94
N LEU A 51 5.48 -0.41 9.76
CA LEU A 51 6.20 -0.67 8.52
C LEU A 51 5.24 -0.76 7.32
N LEU A 52 5.58 -0.06 6.24
CA LEU A 52 4.80 0.01 5.00
C LEU A 52 5.16 -1.14 4.05
N ILE A 53 6.41 -1.60 4.05
CA ILE A 53 6.88 -2.70 3.21
C ILE A 53 6.63 -4.03 3.93
N PRO A 54 6.06 -5.05 3.25
CA PRO A 54 5.93 -6.36 3.87
C PRO A 54 7.31 -6.97 4.20
N ARG A 55 7.45 -7.56 5.40
CA ARG A 55 8.74 -8.06 5.90
C ARG A 55 9.37 -9.15 5.03
N LEU A 56 8.56 -10.07 4.50
CA LEU A 56 9.06 -11.20 3.69
C LEU A 56 9.77 -10.76 2.39
N PRO A 57 9.17 -9.91 1.51
CA PRO A 57 9.86 -9.43 0.33
C PRO A 57 11.08 -8.57 0.67
N PHE A 58 11.04 -7.74 1.72
CA PHE A 58 12.22 -7.00 2.17
C PHE A 58 13.37 -7.93 2.54
N MET A 59 13.10 -8.95 3.36
CA MET A 59 14.09 -9.96 3.74
C MET A 59 14.67 -10.71 2.53
N ARG A 60 13.85 -11.00 1.50
CA ARG A 60 14.33 -11.65 0.26
C ARG A 60 15.33 -10.75 -0.48
N VAL A 61 15.04 -9.45 -0.57
CA VAL A 61 15.93 -8.46 -1.19
C VAL A 61 17.24 -8.33 -0.40
N VAL A 62 17.17 -8.26 0.93
CA VAL A 62 18.37 -8.22 1.79
C VAL A 62 19.26 -9.43 1.52
N LYS A 63 18.69 -10.64 1.49
CA LYS A 63 19.45 -11.87 1.20
C LYS A 63 20.04 -11.88 -0.21
N GLN A 64 19.30 -11.39 -1.21
CA GLN A 64 19.78 -11.29 -2.59
C GLN A 64 20.97 -10.33 -2.69
N ILE A 65 20.88 -9.13 -2.10
CA ILE A 65 21.99 -8.16 -2.07
C ILE A 65 23.19 -8.75 -1.35
N THR A 66 22.98 -9.41 -0.21
CA THR A 66 24.04 -10.09 0.54
C THR A 66 24.75 -11.11 -0.34
N ALA A 67 24.01 -12.01 -1.01
CA ALA A 67 24.58 -13.03 -1.88
C ALA A 67 25.40 -12.41 -3.03
N ASN A 68 24.90 -11.33 -3.64
CA ASN A 68 25.61 -10.60 -4.68
C ASN A 68 26.94 -10.02 -4.16
N LEU A 69 26.93 -9.38 -2.98
CA LEU A 69 28.13 -8.83 -2.36
C LEU A 69 29.16 -9.93 -2.02
N CYS A 70 28.70 -11.08 -1.53
CA CYS A 70 29.56 -12.23 -1.22
C CYS A 70 30.28 -12.74 -2.47
N SER A 71 29.57 -12.80 -3.60
CA SER A 71 30.13 -13.18 -4.90
C SER A 71 31.17 -12.17 -5.39
N LEU A 72 30.85 -10.87 -5.32
CA LEU A 72 31.73 -9.79 -5.78
C LEU A 72 33.04 -9.72 -4.99
N LEU A 73 32.98 -9.93 -3.66
CA LEU A 73 34.14 -9.81 -2.78
C LEU A 73 35.01 -11.08 -2.72
N LYS A 74 34.69 -12.12 -3.53
CA LYS A 74 35.42 -13.41 -3.64
C LYS A 74 35.85 -14.02 -2.30
N THR A 75 35.13 -13.72 -1.23
CA THR A 75 35.53 -14.11 0.11
C THR A 75 34.77 -15.36 0.50
N SER A 76 35.51 -16.47 0.61
CA SER A 76 35.00 -17.79 1.03
C SER A 76 34.23 -17.75 2.37
N SER A 77 34.52 -16.76 3.23
CA SER A 77 33.93 -16.62 4.56
C SER A 77 32.44 -16.24 4.56
N PHE A 78 31.88 -15.79 3.43
CA PHE A 78 30.48 -15.35 3.36
C PHE A 78 29.51 -16.32 2.67
N ILE A 79 29.94 -17.56 2.37
CA ILE A 79 29.08 -18.57 1.72
C ILE A 79 27.86 -18.94 2.61
N ASN A 80 27.90 -18.63 3.91
CA ASN A 80 26.84 -18.96 4.88
C ASN A 80 26.45 -17.77 5.78
N VAL A 81 26.20 -16.57 5.21
CA VAL A 81 25.75 -15.42 6.00
C VAL A 81 24.37 -15.70 6.62
N ARG A 82 24.32 -15.67 7.95
CA ARG A 82 23.09 -15.71 8.73
C ARG A 82 22.71 -14.30 9.13
N TRP A 83 21.43 -13.98 8.96
CA TRP A 83 20.87 -12.70 9.36
C TRP A 83 20.13 -12.85 10.68
N GLU A 84 20.39 -11.93 11.60
CA GLU A 84 19.58 -11.78 12.80
C GLU A 84 18.24 -11.12 12.46
N THR A 85 17.16 -11.59 13.08
CA THR A 85 15.81 -11.05 12.83
C THR A 85 15.71 -9.57 13.19
N GLN A 86 16.32 -9.15 14.31
CA GLN A 86 16.31 -7.75 14.74
C GLN A 86 17.11 -6.86 13.78
N ALA A 87 18.27 -7.33 13.31
CA ALA A 87 19.07 -6.60 12.34
C ALA A 87 18.29 -6.32 11.03
N VAL A 88 17.50 -7.29 10.55
CA VAL A 88 16.67 -7.09 9.35
C VAL A 88 15.55 -6.08 9.60
N ILE A 89 14.96 -6.06 10.80
CA ILE A 89 13.94 -5.06 11.17
C ILE A 89 14.55 -3.66 11.21
N CYS A 90 15.69 -3.49 11.88
CA CYS A 90 16.37 -2.19 11.94
C CYS A 90 16.78 -1.69 10.55
N LEU A 91 17.27 -2.58 9.67
CA LEU A 91 17.55 -2.23 8.28
C LEU A 91 16.30 -1.77 7.53
N GLN A 92 15.16 -2.41 7.79
CA GLN A 92 13.89 -2.03 7.18
C GLN A 92 13.41 -0.67 7.68
N GLU A 93 13.46 -0.43 8.99
CA GLU A 93 13.09 0.85 9.60
C GLU A 93 13.93 1.99 9.01
N ALA A 94 15.25 1.84 8.98
CA ALA A 94 16.14 2.86 8.42
C ALA A 94 15.91 3.09 6.91
N ALA A 95 15.65 2.03 6.15
CA ALA A 95 15.39 2.14 4.72
C ALA A 95 14.04 2.83 4.41
N GLU A 96 13.00 2.54 5.19
CA GLU A 96 11.69 3.19 5.05
C GLU A 96 11.73 4.65 5.48
N ASP A 97 12.40 4.96 6.59
CA ASP A 97 12.59 6.33 7.08
C ASP A 97 13.29 7.20 6.02
N PHE A 98 14.42 6.70 5.49
CA PHE A 98 15.13 7.37 4.40
C PHE A 98 14.24 7.59 3.15
N ALA A 99 13.45 6.58 2.76
CA ALA A 99 12.57 6.70 1.60
C ALA A 99 11.44 7.72 1.84
N ILE A 100 10.90 7.82 3.06
CA ILE A 100 9.87 8.80 3.42
C ILE A 100 10.44 10.21 3.33
N ASP A 101 11.60 10.45 3.92
CA ASP A 101 12.27 11.75 3.89
C ASP A 101 12.62 12.18 2.47
N PHE A 102 13.22 11.28 1.69
CA PHE A 102 13.54 11.53 0.29
C PHE A 102 12.30 11.89 -0.54
N MET A 103 11.18 11.20 -0.32
CA MET A 103 9.92 11.48 -1.02
C MET A 103 9.28 12.80 -0.56
N ASN A 104 9.48 13.20 0.70
CA ASN A 104 9.02 14.50 1.20
C ASN A 104 9.79 15.64 0.52
N ASP A 105 11.10 15.53 0.38
CA ASP A 105 11.92 16.50 -0.35
C ASP A 105 11.53 16.57 -1.83
N ALA A 106 11.31 15.42 -2.48
CA ALA A 106 10.81 15.37 -3.84
C ALA A 106 9.44 16.06 -3.98
N TYR A 107 8.54 15.87 -3.01
CA TYR A 107 7.24 16.53 -2.96
C TYR A 107 7.38 18.05 -2.84
N LEU A 108 8.30 18.56 -2.01
CA LEU A 108 8.57 19.99 -1.89
C LEU A 108 9.02 20.60 -3.23
N CYS A 109 9.90 19.91 -3.96
CA CYS A 109 10.33 20.33 -5.30
C CYS A 109 9.16 20.39 -6.30
N VAL A 110 8.24 19.42 -6.24
CA VAL A 110 7.03 19.40 -7.08
C VAL A 110 6.09 20.55 -6.74
N ALA A 111 5.86 20.78 -5.45
CA ALA A 111 5.03 21.87 -4.95
C ALA A 111 5.61 23.24 -5.36
N HIS A 112 6.93 23.41 -5.31
CA HIS A 112 7.62 24.59 -5.81
C HIS A 112 7.32 24.87 -7.29
N SER A 113 7.24 23.82 -8.11
CA SER A 113 6.90 23.91 -9.53
C SER A 113 5.39 23.99 -9.84
N HIS A 114 4.52 24.14 -8.82
CA HIS A 114 3.06 24.10 -8.96
C HIS A 114 2.49 22.84 -9.65
N ARG A 115 3.22 21.72 -9.58
CA ARG A 115 2.77 20.43 -10.10
C ARG A 115 2.09 19.64 -8.98
N ASN A 116 1.24 18.68 -9.35
CA ASN A 116 0.48 17.85 -8.41
C ASN A 116 0.88 16.36 -8.44
N LYS A 117 2.00 16.05 -9.08
CA LYS A 117 2.56 14.70 -9.23
C LYS A 117 4.08 14.78 -9.14
N ILE A 118 4.68 13.85 -8.39
CA ILE A 118 6.12 13.53 -8.44
C ILE A 118 6.42 12.84 -9.76
#